data_AF-A0A1D2R1I4-F1
#
_entry.id   AF-A0A1D2R1I4-F1
#
_cell.length_a   1.000
_cell.length_b   1.000
_cell.length_c   1.000
_cell.angle_alpha   90.00
_cell.angle_beta   90.00
_cell.angle_gamma   90.00
#
_symmetry.space_group_name_H-M   'P 1'
#
loop_
_entity.id
_entity.type
_entity.pdbx_description
1 polymer ?
#
loop_
_entity_poly.entity_id
_entity_poly.type
_entity_poly.pdbx_seq_one_letter_code
_entity_poly.pdbx_strand_id
1 'polypeptide(L)'
;MVLSESAIEIALISAALAFMSAMVTKIFLSEEGKAAKEKLKELQKDMKNAQKKGHVKKMQKLQGEMMTTMMESFRHQFKPMLITMGPFLLVFWWLKGNYEWMGTIVNLPITLPIIGSGLGWLGWYFLCILVISIPLNKLLKNY
;
A
#
# COMPACT_ATOMS: atom_id res chain seq x y z
N MET A 1 -0.93 -25.57 27.17
CA MET A 1 -1.38 -24.26 26.65
C MET A 1 -2.23 -24.56 25.43
N VAL A 2 -3.52 -24.78 25.64
CA VAL A 2 -4.44 -25.13 24.54
C VAL A 2 -4.71 -23.82 23.82
N LEU A 3 -4.14 -23.65 22.63
CA LEU A 3 -4.54 -22.58 21.73
C LEU A 3 -6.06 -22.74 21.54
N SER A 4 -6.85 -21.72 21.88
CA SER A 4 -8.29 -21.73 21.64
C SER A 4 -8.54 -22.02 20.17
N GLU A 5 -9.60 -22.76 19.83
CA GLU A 5 -9.89 -23.10 18.42
C GLU A 5 -9.97 -21.84 17.55
N SER A 6 -10.47 -20.74 18.13
CA SER A 6 -10.51 -19.41 17.52
C SER A 6 -9.13 -18.82 17.20
N ALA A 7 -8.10 -19.11 17.98
CA ALA A 7 -6.73 -18.66 17.71
C ALA A 7 -6.12 -19.38 16.50
N ILE A 8 -6.44 -20.67 16.33
CA ILE A 8 -5.99 -21.47 15.18
C ILE A 8 -6.70 -21.01 13.90
N GLU A 9 -8.00 -20.71 13.97
CA GLU A 9 -8.79 -20.15 12.86
C GLU A 9 -8.26 -18.79 12.39
N ILE A 10 -8.03 -17.86 13.33
CA ILE A 10 -7.49 -16.53 13.01
C ILE A 10 -6.07 -16.65 12.43
N ALA A 11 -5.25 -17.57 12.95
CA ALA A 11 -3.91 -17.82 12.42
C ALA A 11 -3.96 -18.37 10.98
N LEU A 12 -4.87 -19.31 10.68
CA LEU A 12 -5.08 -19.86 9.34
C LEU A 12 -5.54 -18.79 8.35
N ILE A 13 -6.50 -17.95 8.74
CA ILE A 13 -7.01 -16.85 7.91
C ILE A 13 -5.90 -15.83 7.65
N SER A 14 -5.13 -15.48 8.69
CA SER A 14 -4.01 -14.52 8.57
C SER A 14 -2.90 -15.06 7.68
N ALA A 15 -2.58 -16.35 7.78
CA ALA A 15 -1.60 -17.01 6.92
C ALA A 15 -2.06 -17.04 5.45
N ALA A 16 -3.34 -17.34 5.21
CA ALA A 16 -3.93 -17.29 3.86
C ALA A 16 -3.91 -15.86 3.28
N LEU A 17 -4.19 -14.86 4.11
CA LEU A 17 -4.16 -13.45 3.71
C LEU A 17 -2.73 -12.99 3.35
N ALA A 18 -1.76 -13.35 4.17
CA ALA A 18 -0.36 -13.03 3.96
C ALA A 18 0.17 -13.72 2.68
N PHE A 19 -0.22 -14.98 2.47
CA PHE A 19 0.13 -15.73 1.27
C PHE A 19 -0.48 -15.12 0.00
N MET A 20 -1.78 -14.80 0.02
CA MET A 20 -2.46 -14.10 -1.07
C MET A 20 -1.80 -12.75 -1.39
N SER A 21 -1.51 -11.95 -0.35
CA SER A 21 -0.84 -10.66 -0.50
C SER A 21 0.55 -10.81 -1.13
N ALA A 22 1.33 -11.80 -0.68
CA ALA A 22 2.65 -12.09 -1.24
C ALA A 22 2.57 -12.54 -2.71
N MET A 23 1.58 -13.36 -3.09
CA MET A 23 1.37 -13.77 -4.47
C MET A 23 0.99 -12.61 -5.38
N VAL A 24 0.01 -11.79 -4.97
CA VAL A 24 -0.41 -10.59 -5.70
C VAL A 24 0.79 -9.65 -5.89
N THR A 25 1.54 -9.42 -4.83
CA THR A 25 2.75 -8.59 -4.87
C THR A 25 3.77 -9.15 -5.87
N LYS A 26 4.08 -10.45 -5.81
CA LYS A 26 5.06 -11.08 -6.70
C LYS A 26 4.65 -11.05 -8.17
N ILE A 27 3.38 -11.29 -8.48
CA ILE A 27 2.86 -11.33 -9.85
C ILE A 27 2.83 -9.92 -10.46
N PHE A 28 2.36 -8.91 -9.71
CA PHE A 28 2.24 -7.54 -10.23
C PHE A 28 3.57 -6.76 -10.24
N LEU A 29 4.54 -7.08 -9.39
CA LEU A 29 5.80 -6.30 -9.32
C LEU A 29 6.92 -6.80 -10.25
N SER A 30 6.96 -8.09 -10.59
CA SER A 30 8.14 -8.68 -11.25
C SER A 30 8.27 -8.36 -12.74
N GLU A 31 7.18 -8.48 -13.49
CA GLU A 31 7.17 -8.24 -14.95
C GLU A 31 6.93 -6.76 -15.28
N GLU A 32 5.92 -6.16 -14.64
CA GLU A 32 5.42 -4.84 -15.00
C GLU A 32 6.36 -3.71 -14.54
N GLY A 33 7.03 -3.89 -13.39
CA GLY A 33 7.97 -2.92 -12.84
C GLY A 33 9.23 -2.75 -13.69
N LYS A 34 9.69 -3.81 -14.38
CA LYS A 34 10.83 -3.75 -15.30
C LYS A 34 10.44 -3.07 -16.60
N ALA A 35 9.33 -3.49 -17.21
CA ALA A 35 8.82 -2.91 -18.46
C ALA A 35 8.52 -1.41 -18.33
N ALA A 36 7.87 -0.99 -17.24
CA ALA A 36 7.59 0.42 -16.96
C ALA A 36 8.88 1.26 -16.82
N LYS A 37 9.88 0.75 -16.10
CA LYS A 37 11.18 1.44 -15.94
C LYS A 37 11.93 1.56 -17.26
N GLU A 38 11.89 0.54 -18.10
CA GLU A 38 12.57 0.51 -19.39
C GLU A 38 11.91 1.48 -20.39
N LYS A 39 10.58 1.45 -20.49
CA LYS A 39 9.79 2.37 -21.32
C LYS A 39 9.96 3.83 -20.90
N LEU A 40 10.03 4.12 -19.60
CA LEU A 40 10.34 5.47 -19.10
C LEU A 40 11.75 5.95 -19.47
N LYS A 41 12.76 5.07 -19.39
CA LYS A 41 14.14 5.40 -19.80
C LYS A 41 14.23 5.70 -21.29
N GLU A 42 13.53 4.92 -22.11
CA GLU A 42 13.48 5.12 -23.56
C GLU A 42 12.81 6.45 -23.92
N LEU A 43 11.63 6.74 -23.34
CA LEU A 43 10.92 8.01 -23.52
C LEU A 43 11.74 9.22 -23.07
N GLN A 44 12.49 9.11 -21.96
CA GLN A 44 13.40 10.18 -21.52
C GLN A 44 14.57 10.40 -22.49
N LYS A 45 15.13 9.33 -23.06
CA LYS A 45 16.21 9.42 -24.06
C LYS A 45 15.72 10.08 -25.34
N ASP A 46 14.54 9.71 -25.80
CA ASP A 46 13.91 10.29 -26.99
C ASP A 46 13.51 11.75 -26.79
N MET A 47 13.06 12.12 -25.58
CA MET A 47 12.78 13.51 -25.24
C MET A 47 14.05 14.37 -25.31
N LYS A 48 15.17 13.91 -24.73
CA LYS A 48 16.46 14.59 -24.82
C LYS A 48 16.94 14.74 -26.26
N ASN A 49 16.75 13.72 -27.09
CA ASN A 49 17.10 13.76 -28.51
C ASN A 49 16.21 14.73 -29.30
N ALA A 50 14.90 14.76 -29.03
CA ALA A 50 13.95 15.67 -29.67
C ALA A 50 14.19 17.13 -29.25
N GLN A 51 14.57 17.36 -28.00
CA GLN A 51 14.93 18.68 -27.47
C GLN A 51 16.19 19.24 -28.14
N LYS A 52 17.25 18.42 -28.28
CA LYS A 52 18.49 18.80 -29.00
C LYS A 52 18.25 19.17 -30.47
N LYS A 53 17.24 18.57 -31.09
CA LYS A 53 16.87 18.81 -32.49
C LYS A 53 15.78 19.88 -32.67
N GLY A 54 15.27 20.49 -31.59
CA GLY A 54 14.26 21.55 -31.64
C GLY A 54 12.87 21.12 -32.14
N HIS A 55 12.54 19.82 -32.11
CA HIS A 55 11.27 19.32 -32.66
C HIS A 55 10.10 19.45 -31.66
N VAL A 56 9.49 20.63 -31.59
CA VAL A 56 8.41 20.96 -30.65
C VAL A 56 7.24 19.97 -30.69
N LYS A 57 6.74 19.59 -31.88
CA LYS A 57 5.64 18.61 -32.02
C LYS A 57 6.01 17.22 -31.48
N LYS A 58 7.27 16.80 -31.68
CA LYS A 58 7.75 15.49 -31.20
C LYS A 58 7.92 15.50 -29.68
N MET A 59 8.36 16.61 -29.10
CA MET A 59 8.42 16.78 -27.64
C MET A 59 7.04 16.70 -27.00
N GLN A 60 6.03 17.38 -27.56
CA GLN A 60 4.66 17.31 -27.03
C GLN A 60 4.10 15.89 -27.07
N LYS A 61 4.32 15.15 -28.16
CA LYS A 61 3.90 13.74 -28.27
C LYS A 61 4.59 12.86 -27.22
N LEU A 62 5.91 12.98 -27.08
CA LEU A 62 6.69 12.23 -26.09
C LEU A 62 6.28 12.55 -24.64
N GLN A 63 5.89 13.80 -24.37
CA GLN A 63 5.38 14.20 -23.06
C GLN A 63 4.02 13.55 -22.75
N GLY A 64 3.13 13.46 -23.74
CA GLY A 64 1.86 12.72 -23.62
C GLY A 64 2.07 11.22 -23.42
N GLU A 65 3.02 10.62 -24.14
CA GLU A 65 3.42 9.21 -23.96
C GLU A 65 4.04 8.94 -22.58
N MET A 66 4.79 9.90 -22.05
CA MET A 66 5.33 9.84 -20.69
C MET A 66 4.24 9.92 -19.63
N MET A 67 3.26 10.81 -19.80
CA MET A 67 2.11 10.93 -18.90
C MET A 67 1.24 9.67 -18.92
N THR A 68 0.96 9.11 -20.10
CA THR A 68 0.19 7.87 -20.23
C THR A 68 0.92 6.67 -19.63
N THR A 69 2.22 6.54 -19.87
CA THR A 69 3.06 5.49 -19.25
C THR A 69 3.11 5.65 -17.72
N MET A 70 3.10 6.89 -17.22
CA MET A 70 3.04 7.17 -15.78
C MET A 70 1.67 6.82 -15.18
N MET A 71 0.57 7.14 -15.86
CA MET A 71 -0.78 6.69 -15.47
C MET A 71 -0.92 5.17 -15.50
N GLU A 72 -0.33 4.52 -16.50
CA GLU A 72 -0.32 3.06 -16.61
C GLU A 72 0.42 2.46 -15.40
N SER A 73 1.64 2.92 -15.12
CA SER A 73 2.41 2.56 -13.92
C SER A 73 1.64 2.81 -12.62
N PHE A 74 0.87 3.90 -12.54
CA PHE A 74 0.04 4.21 -11.39
C PHE A 74 -1.09 3.19 -11.23
N ARG A 75 -1.84 2.87 -12.30
CA ARG A 75 -2.88 1.82 -12.25
C ARG A 75 -2.31 0.47 -11.85
N HIS A 76 -1.10 0.15 -12.29
CA HIS A 76 -0.43 -1.10 -11.97
C HIS A 76 0.00 -1.17 -10.49
N GLN A 77 0.34 -0.04 -9.88
CA GLN A 77 0.57 0.04 -8.42
C GLN A 77 -0.73 0.10 -7.62
N PHE A 78 -1.78 0.73 -8.15
CA PHE A 78 -3.06 0.86 -7.48
C PHE A 78 -3.87 -0.43 -7.48
N LYS A 79 -3.79 -1.27 -8.51
CA LYS A 79 -4.45 -2.58 -8.54
C LYS A 79 -4.10 -3.45 -7.32
N PRO A 80 -2.83 -3.77 -7.03
CA PRO A 80 -2.45 -4.57 -5.87
C PRO A 80 -2.78 -3.86 -4.55
N MET A 81 -2.68 -2.53 -4.50
CA MET A 81 -3.13 -1.76 -3.33
C MET A 81 -4.63 -1.94 -3.05
N LEU A 82 -5.49 -1.86 -4.07
CA LEU A 82 -6.94 -2.04 -3.91
C LEU A 82 -7.30 -3.50 -3.59
N ILE A 83 -6.60 -4.46 -4.20
CA ILE A 83 -6.79 -5.90 -3.93
C ILE A 83 -6.41 -6.24 -2.49
N THR A 84 -5.32 -5.65 -1.96
CA THR A 84 -4.91 -5.83 -0.56
C THR A 84 -5.77 -5.03 0.41
N MET A 85 -6.33 -3.90 -0.03
CA MET A 85 -7.27 -3.10 0.75
C MET A 85 -8.61 -3.82 0.98
N GLY A 86 -9.10 -4.62 0.03
CA GLY A 86 -10.34 -5.40 0.17
C GLY A 86 -10.41 -6.27 1.44
N PRO A 87 -9.46 -7.19 1.67
CA PRO A 87 -9.42 -7.98 2.89
C PRO A 87 -9.14 -7.13 4.14
N PHE A 88 -8.33 -6.08 4.02
CA PHE A 88 -8.15 -5.11 5.11
C PHE A 88 -9.48 -4.45 5.52
N LEU A 89 -10.30 -4.05 4.56
CA LEU A 89 -11.62 -3.45 4.79
C LEU A 89 -12.62 -4.46 5.35
N LEU A 90 -12.55 -5.73 4.96
CA LEU A 90 -13.36 -6.80 5.56
C LEU A 90 -13.02 -7.00 7.04
N VAL A 91 -11.73 -7.09 7.37
CA VAL A 91 -11.26 -7.17 8.76
C VAL A 91 -11.64 -5.91 9.53
N PHE A 92 -11.52 -4.74 8.92
CA PHE A 92 -11.90 -3.46 9.51
C PHE A 92 -13.41 -3.36 9.76
N TRP A 93 -14.24 -3.85 8.83
CA TRP A 93 -15.70 -3.90 8.98
C TRP A 93 -16.12 -4.87 10.10
N TRP A 94 -15.46 -6.03 10.19
CA TRP A 94 -15.68 -6.99 11.27
C TRP A 94 -15.21 -6.45 12.64
N LEU A 95 -14.05 -5.80 12.70
CA LEU A 95 -13.55 -5.10 13.89
C LEU A 95 -14.51 -4.00 14.32
N LYS A 96 -15.01 -3.20 13.39
CA LYS A 96 -16.02 -2.19 13.68
C LYS A 96 -17.26 -2.84 14.30
N GLY A 97 -17.85 -3.85 13.66
CA GLY A 97 -19.06 -4.51 14.16
C GLY A 97 -18.92 -5.12 15.57
N ASN A 98 -17.73 -5.63 15.92
CA ASN A 98 -17.49 -6.27 17.22
C ASN A 98 -17.00 -5.30 18.31
N TYR A 99 -16.29 -4.23 17.96
CA TYR A 99 -15.60 -3.35 18.91
C TYR A 99 -16.09 -1.90 18.91
N GLU A 100 -17.04 -1.52 18.05
CA GLU A 100 -17.68 -0.19 18.04
C GLU A 100 -18.39 0.13 19.36
N TRP A 101 -18.78 -0.90 20.13
CA TRP A 101 -19.48 -0.78 21.40
C TRP A 101 -18.52 -0.69 22.61
N MET A 102 -17.23 -0.95 22.41
CA MET A 102 -16.23 -1.02 23.50
C MET A 102 -15.62 0.33 23.89
N GLY A 103 -15.96 1.44 23.22
CA GLY A 103 -15.46 2.76 23.57
C GLY A 103 -13.93 2.85 23.55
N THR A 104 -13.31 3.23 24.67
CA THR A 104 -11.86 3.31 24.84
C THR A 104 -11.24 1.92 24.97
N ILE A 105 -10.43 1.52 23.99
CA ILE A 105 -9.74 0.22 24.01
C ILE A 105 -8.39 0.32 24.72
N VAL A 106 -7.70 1.46 24.61
CA VAL A 106 -6.39 1.69 25.23
C VAL A 106 -6.37 3.05 25.90
N ASN A 107 -6.04 3.10 27.18
CA ASN A 107 -5.71 4.36 27.86
C ASN A 107 -4.26 4.73 27.58
N LEU A 108 -4.05 5.94 27.07
CA LEU A 108 -2.72 6.49 26.87
C LEU A 108 -2.19 7.08 28.19
N PRO A 109 -0.89 6.90 28.51
CA PRO A 109 -0.25 7.60 29.64
C PRO A 109 -0.10 9.11 29.39
N ILE A 110 -0.38 9.58 28.17
CA ILE A 110 -0.31 10.98 27.75
C ILE A 110 -1.66 11.36 27.15
N THR A 111 -2.33 12.37 27.73
CA THR A 111 -3.58 12.94 27.20
C THR A 111 -3.30 13.78 25.96
N LEU A 112 -3.87 13.39 24.82
CA LEU A 112 -3.80 14.19 23.59
C LEU A 112 -4.91 15.24 23.59
N PRO A 113 -4.62 16.52 23.31
CA PRO A 113 -5.57 17.64 23.45
C PRO A 113 -6.81 17.57 22.53
N ILE A 114 -6.81 16.69 21.52
CA ILE A 114 -7.93 16.51 20.56
C ILE A 114 -8.66 15.17 20.78
N ILE A 115 -7.99 14.14 21.30
CA ILE A 115 -8.47 12.74 21.35
C ILE A 115 -8.78 12.30 22.79
N GLY A 116 -8.25 12.99 23.81
CA GLY A 116 -8.42 12.66 25.22
C GLY A 116 -7.37 11.66 25.76
N SER A 117 -7.67 11.05 26.91
CA SER A 117 -6.85 10.02 27.58
C SER A 117 -7.05 8.62 27.02
N GLY A 118 -8.04 8.42 26.15
CA GLY A 118 -8.44 7.12 25.65
C GLY A 118 -8.39 7.05 24.13
N LEU A 119 -7.68 6.07 23.59
CA LEU A 119 -7.77 5.70 22.18
C LEU A 119 -8.89 4.68 21.99
N GLY A 120 -9.85 5.03 21.14
CA GLY A 120 -10.78 4.06 20.56
C GLY A 120 -10.07 3.12 19.58
N TRP A 121 -10.79 2.13 19.08
CA TRP A 121 -10.28 1.12 18.13
C TRP A 121 -9.62 1.73 16.88
N LEU A 122 -10.20 2.82 16.34
CA LEU A 122 -9.71 3.49 15.14
C LEU A 122 -8.39 4.22 15.41
N GLY A 123 -8.29 4.91 16.56
CA GLY A 123 -7.07 5.59 16.97
C GLY A 123 -5.93 4.61 17.27
N TRP A 124 -6.24 3.48 17.91
CA TRP A 124 -5.27 2.42 18.15
C TRP A 124 -4.76 1.78 16.85
N TYR A 125 -5.65 1.51 15.91
CA TYR A 125 -5.29 0.98 14.58
C TYR A 125 -4.34 1.92 13.81
N PHE A 126 -4.62 3.23 13.82
CA PHE A 126 -3.76 4.24 13.20
C PHE A 126 -2.38 4.31 13.87
N LEU A 127 -2.35 4.19 15.20
CA LEU A 127 -1.10 4.18 15.97
C LEU A 127 -0.27 2.92 15.66
N CYS A 128 -0.90 1.75 15.57
CA CYS A 128 -0.24 0.52 15.13
C CYS A 128 0.34 0.65 13.72
N ILE A 129 -0.39 1.25 12.78
CA ILE A 129 0.12 1.51 11.42
C ILE A 129 1.35 2.42 11.46
N LEU A 130 1.32 3.52 12.24
CA LEU A 130 2.46 4.41 12.37
C LEU A 130 3.69 3.69 12.92
N VAL A 131 3.52 2.83 13.92
CA VAL A 131 4.62 2.06 14.52
C VAL A 131 5.14 0.99 13.56
N ILE A 132 4.25 0.26 12.88
CA ILE A 132 4.60 -0.78 11.90
C ILE A 132 5.27 -0.18 10.65
N SER A 133 4.93 1.06 10.29
CA SER A 133 5.56 1.75 9.17
C SER A 133 7.06 1.96 9.35
N ILE A 134 7.54 2.05 10.59
CA ILE A 134 8.97 2.27 10.90
C ILE A 134 9.85 1.09 10.45
N PRO A 135 9.61 -0.17 10.88
CA PRO A 135 10.38 -1.31 10.39
C PRO A 135 10.10 -1.64 8.93
N LEU A 136 8.88 -1.43 8.43
CA LEU A 136 8.52 -1.70 7.03
C LEU A 136 9.30 -0.83 6.05
N ASN A 137 9.45 0.47 6.36
CA ASN A 137 10.28 1.39 5.58
C ASN A 137 11.77 1.06 5.65
N LYS A 138 12.21 0.33 6.68
CA LYS A 138 13.60 -0.13 6.82
C LYS A 138 13.88 -1.38 6.00
N LEU A 139 12.89 -2.28 5.88
CA LEU A 139 12.97 -3.48 5.05
C LEU A 139 12.83 -3.18 3.55
N LEU A 140 11.93 -2.25 3.18
CA LEU A 140 11.72 -1.84 1.79
C LEU A 140 12.87 -0.99 1.23
N LYS A 141 13.71 -0.38 2.08
CA LYS A 141 14.93 0.33 1.64
C LYS A 141 16.06 -0.60 1.20
N ASN A 142 15.95 -1.91 1.45
CA ASN A 142 16.91 -2.94 1.05
C ASN A 142 16.50 -3.67 -0.25
N TYR A 143 15.56 -3.14 -1.02
CA TYR A 143 15.18 -3.60 -2.36
C TYR A 143 15.05 -2.41 -3.31
#